data_AF-A0A482D7V0-F1
#
_entry.id   AF-A0A482D7V0-F1
#
_cell.length_a   1.000
_cell.length_b   1.000
_cell.length_c   1.000
_cell.angle_alpha   90.00
_cell.angle_beta   90.00
_cell.angle_gamma   90.00
#
_symmetry.space_group_name_H-M   'P 1'
#
loop_
_entity.id
_entity.type
_entity.pdbx_description
1 polymer ?
#
loop_
_entity_poly.entity_id
_entity_poly.type
_entity_poly.pdbx_seq_one_letter_code
_entity_poly.pdbx_strand_id
1 'polypeptide(L)'
;MINFKDLLKEKRAWYKRIGKVYCSIIKEYVVFNSKGFYHLRYDTHEKARRVKEQIYKFNLLPLVIPVIKNATNIFDYKKEQYSKPLGKYYEIWELRETVGGKNPTTVSVILRRIGDGNVTFLSVYDRKVKNKNKKTT
;
A
#
# COMPACT_ATOMS: atom_id res chain seq x y z
N MET A 1 -22.61 4.57 12.22
CA MET A 1 -22.24 3.56 11.20
C MET A 1 -21.57 4.29 10.05
N ILE A 2 -20.35 3.94 9.62
CA ILE A 2 -19.69 4.64 8.51
C ILE A 2 -20.42 4.28 7.22
N ASN A 3 -20.95 5.27 6.49
CA ASN A 3 -21.47 5.06 5.15
C ASN A 3 -20.31 4.77 4.20
N PHE A 4 -20.27 3.56 3.65
CA PHE A 4 -19.19 3.11 2.78
C PHE A 4 -19.04 3.97 1.51
N LYS A 5 -20.15 4.46 0.93
CA LYS A 5 -20.11 5.30 -0.28
C LYS A 5 -19.43 6.64 0.00
N ASP A 6 -19.73 7.24 1.16
CA ASP A 6 -19.14 8.52 1.57
C ASP A 6 -17.65 8.36 1.88
N LEU A 7 -17.28 7.31 2.62
CA LEU A 7 -15.87 6.97 2.88
C LEU A 7 -15.10 6.76 1.57
N LEU A 8 -15.66 6.01 0.62
CA LEU A 8 -15.03 5.78 -0.68
C LEU A 8 -14.80 7.10 -1.44
N LYS A 9 -15.80 7.99 -1.46
CA LYS A 9 -15.71 9.30 -2.11
C LYS A 9 -14.64 10.17 -1.46
N GLU A 10 -14.64 10.27 -0.14
CA GLU A 10 -13.66 11.02 0.65
C GLU A 10 -12.24 10.51 0.40
N LYS A 11 -12.02 9.20 0.51
CA LYS A 11 -10.68 8.60 0.38
C LYS A 11 -10.17 8.66 -1.04
N ARG A 12 -11.03 8.55 -2.05
CA ARG A 12 -10.66 8.77 -3.45
C ARG A 12 -10.22 10.23 -3.69
N ALA A 13 -10.96 11.20 -3.17
CA ALA A 13 -10.61 12.62 -3.29
C ALA A 13 -9.28 12.92 -2.59
N TRP A 14 -9.09 12.41 -1.37
CA TRP A 14 -7.84 12.53 -0.63
C TRP A 14 -6.66 11.91 -1.40
N TYR A 15 -6.82 10.69 -1.89
CA TYR A 15 -5.78 9.97 -2.65
C TYR A 15 -5.38 10.72 -3.93
N LYS A 16 -6.35 11.28 -4.66
CA LYS A 16 -6.09 12.07 -5.88
C LYS A 16 -5.23 13.31 -5.60
N ARG A 17 -5.41 13.96 -4.45
CA ARG A 17 -4.65 15.18 -4.09
C ARG A 17 -3.17 14.92 -3.78
N ILE A 18 -2.78 13.67 -3.48
CA ILE A 18 -1.39 13.34 -3.17
C ILE A 18 -0.51 13.53 -4.41
N GLY A 19 -0.97 13.06 -5.57
CA GLY A 19 -0.22 13.10 -6.83
C GLY A 19 1.01 12.20 -6.80
N LYS A 20 2.10 12.66 -6.19
CA LYS A 20 3.36 11.92 -6.06
C LYS A 20 4.09 12.26 -4.76
N VAL A 21 4.82 11.29 -4.21
CA VAL A 21 5.65 11.45 -3.00
C VAL A 21 7.06 10.95 -3.30
N TYR A 22 8.07 11.75 -3.00
CA TYR A 22 9.46 11.32 -3.16
C TYR A 22 9.84 10.28 -2.10
N CYS A 23 10.48 9.18 -2.52
CA CYS A 23 11.02 8.14 -1.66
C CYS A 23 12.55 8.18 -1.72
N SER A 24 13.19 8.50 -0.60
CA SER A 24 14.65 8.64 -0.52
C SER A 24 15.40 7.33 -0.79
N ILE A 25 14.87 6.20 -0.32
CA ILE A 25 15.52 4.89 -0.44
C ILE A 25 15.51 4.38 -1.88
N ILE A 26 14.43 4.61 -2.62
CA ILE A 26 14.33 4.23 -4.04
C ILE A 26 14.87 5.35 -4.96
N LYS A 27 15.11 6.55 -4.41
CA LYS A 27 15.58 7.75 -5.11
C LYS A 27 14.65 8.20 -6.24
N GLU A 28 13.35 7.97 -6.08
CA GLU A 28 12.34 8.27 -7.10
C GLU A 28 11.02 8.74 -6.51
N TYR A 29 10.17 9.34 -7.35
CA TYR A 29 8.80 9.68 -6.98
C TYR A 29 7.87 8.48 -7.10
N VAL A 30 7.18 8.17 -6.00
CA VAL A 30 6.06 7.22 -5.97
C VAL A 30 4.79 7.94 -6.43
N VAL A 31 4.22 7.48 -7.53
CA VAL A 31 3.00 8.04 -8.13
C VAL A 31 1.74 7.37 -7.54
N PHE A 32 0.78 8.20 -7.14
CA PHE A 32 -0.53 7.80 -6.62
C PHE A 32 -1.58 7.97 -7.73
N ASN A 33 -1.83 6.91 -8.50
CA ASN A 33 -2.73 6.94 -9.65
C ASN A 33 -4.01 6.11 -9.44
N SER A 34 -4.91 6.15 -10.44
CA SER A 34 -6.19 5.44 -10.39
C SER A 34 -6.05 3.92 -10.23
N LYS A 35 -5.01 3.30 -10.82
CA LYS A 35 -4.72 1.87 -10.68
C LYS A 35 -4.25 1.51 -9.27
N GLY A 36 -3.42 2.34 -8.63
CA GLY A 36 -3.03 2.16 -7.23
C GLY A 36 -4.23 2.21 -6.29
N PHE A 37 -5.13 3.18 -6.48
CA PHE A 37 -6.37 3.24 -5.71
C PHE A 37 -7.30 2.06 -5.99
N TYR A 38 -7.35 1.58 -7.23
CA TYR A 38 -8.13 0.40 -7.61
C TYR A 38 -7.72 -0.84 -6.80
N HIS A 39 -6.42 -1.07 -6.59
CA HIS A 39 -5.91 -2.22 -5.83
C HIS A 39 -6.20 -2.18 -4.30
N LEU A 40 -6.75 -1.07 -3.79
CA LEU A 40 -7.32 -1.03 -2.44
C LEU A 40 -8.70 -1.70 -2.37
N ARG A 41 -9.40 -1.74 -3.50
CA ARG A 41 -10.76 -2.28 -3.64
C ARG A 41 -10.80 -3.64 -4.30
N TYR A 42 -9.79 -3.95 -5.10
CA TYR A 42 -9.65 -5.20 -5.83
C TYR A 42 -8.29 -5.82 -5.55
N ASP A 43 -8.20 -7.14 -5.64
CA ASP A 43 -6.94 -7.84 -5.52
C ASP A 43 -6.12 -7.83 -6.83
N THR A 44 -5.03 -8.58 -6.86
CA THR A 44 -4.17 -8.72 -8.05
C THR A 44 -4.80 -9.56 -9.16
N HIS A 45 -5.88 -10.30 -8.85
CA HIS A 45 -6.67 -11.08 -9.80
C HIS A 45 -7.96 -10.36 -10.18
N GLU A 46 -8.05 -9.04 -9.92
CA GLU A 46 -9.20 -8.18 -10.21
C GLU A 46 -10.49 -8.58 -9.48
N LYS A 47 -10.40 -9.42 -8.45
CA LYS A 47 -11.56 -9.76 -7.62
C LYS A 47 -11.81 -8.66 -6.60
N ALA A 48 -13.09 -8.28 -6.44
CA ALA A 48 -13.47 -7.28 -5.46
C ALA A 48 -13.16 -7.78 -4.04
N ARG A 49 -12.42 -6.98 -3.28
CA ARG A 49 -12.17 -7.21 -1.86
C ARG A 49 -13.46 -7.01 -1.07
N ARG A 50 -13.62 -7.72 0.05
CA ARG A 50 -14.77 -7.54 0.95
C ARG A 50 -14.81 -6.10 1.47
N VAL A 51 -16.00 -5.54 1.69
CA VAL A 51 -16.18 -4.15 2.18
C VAL A 51 -15.35 -3.86 3.43
N LYS A 52 -15.32 -4.80 4.39
CA LYS A 52 -14.51 -4.69 5.62
C LYS A 52 -13.01 -4.52 5.33
N GLU A 53 -12.49 -5.21 4.33
CA GLU A 53 -11.09 -5.12 3.92
C GLU A 53 -10.80 -3.79 3.20
N GLN A 54 -11.73 -3.32 2.37
CA GLN A 54 -11.61 -2.01 1.72
C GLN A 54 -11.55 -0.89 2.77
N ILE A 55 -12.46 -0.90 3.75
CA ILE A 55 -12.47 0.06 4.87
C ILE A 55 -11.14 0.02 5.62
N TYR A 56 -10.65 -1.18 5.95
CA TYR A 56 -9.36 -1.35 6.60
C TYR A 56 -8.21 -0.72 5.79
N LYS A 57 -8.10 -1.02 4.50
CA LYS A 57 -7.05 -0.44 3.63
C LYS A 57 -7.19 1.08 3.51
N PHE A 58 -8.40 1.60 3.43
CA PHE A 58 -8.67 3.04 3.41
C PHE A 58 -8.26 3.74 4.70
N ASN A 59 -8.42 3.10 5.86
CA ASN A 59 -7.98 3.65 7.13
C ASN A 59 -6.46 3.69 7.27
N LEU A 60 -5.74 2.81 6.57
CA LEU A 60 -4.27 2.81 6.52
C LEU A 60 -3.69 3.83 5.54
N LEU A 61 -4.46 4.35 4.59
CA LEU A 61 -3.97 5.28 3.56
C LEU A 61 -3.19 6.49 4.10
N PRO A 62 -3.64 7.19 5.17
CA PRO A 62 -2.89 8.31 5.74
C PRO A 62 -1.49 7.95 6.21
N LEU A 63 -1.26 6.68 6.55
CA LEU A 63 0.02 6.16 7.03
C LEU A 63 0.99 5.84 5.89
N VAL A 64 0.53 5.79 4.63
CA VAL A 64 1.38 5.47 3.48
C VAL A 64 2.45 6.53 3.25
N ILE A 65 2.08 7.81 3.35
CA ILE A 65 3.01 8.93 3.13
C ILE A 65 4.17 8.93 4.13
N PRO A 66 3.95 8.85 5.46
CA PRO A 66 5.05 8.79 6.40
C PRO A 66 5.90 7.53 6.20
N VAL A 67 5.33 6.36 5.86
CA VAL A 67 6.14 5.17 5.56
C VAL A 67 7.06 5.43 4.35
N ILE A 68 6.56 5.98 3.25
CA ILE A 68 7.37 6.26 2.05
C ILE A 68 8.49 7.26 2.33
N LYS A 69 8.21 8.29 3.14
CA LYS A 69 9.17 9.37 3.46
C LYS A 69 10.21 8.94 4.50
N ASN A 70 9.81 8.14 5.47
CA ASN A 70 10.62 7.83 6.64
C ASN A 70 11.32 6.47 6.53
N ALA A 71 10.94 5.63 5.55
CA ALA A 71 11.59 4.36 5.30
C ALA A 71 13.11 4.52 5.28
N THR A 72 13.80 3.75 6.12
CA THR A 72 15.27 3.74 6.18
C THR A 72 15.88 2.60 5.37
N ASN A 73 15.11 1.57 5.05
CA ASN A 73 15.51 0.44 4.22
C ASN A 73 14.35 -0.09 3.36
N ILE A 74 14.70 -0.89 2.36
CA ILE A 74 13.73 -1.75 1.65
C ILE A 74 13.62 -3.05 2.45
N PHE A 75 12.41 -3.41 2.85
CA PHE A 75 12.18 -4.64 3.61
C PHE A 75 12.27 -5.88 2.72
N ASP A 76 11.64 -5.83 1.54
CA ASP A 76 11.69 -6.89 0.54
C ASP A 76 11.71 -6.27 -0.86
N TYR A 77 12.44 -6.90 -1.77
CA TYR A 77 12.57 -6.46 -3.15
C TYR A 77 12.49 -7.65 -4.10
N LYS A 78 11.53 -7.61 -5.02
CA LYS A 78 11.34 -8.62 -6.06
C LYS A 78 11.54 -7.99 -7.42
N LYS A 79 12.66 -8.34 -8.05
CA LYS A 79 13.05 -7.86 -9.38
C LYS A 79 12.43 -8.72 -10.49
N GLU A 80 12.23 -8.11 -11.67
CA GLU A 80 12.04 -8.77 -12.97
C GLU A 80 10.98 -9.89 -12.97
N GLN A 81 9.84 -9.62 -12.34
CA GLN A 81 8.69 -10.53 -12.39
C GLN A 81 7.97 -10.36 -13.73
N TYR A 82 7.77 -11.42 -14.51
CA TYR A 82 7.05 -11.31 -15.78
C TYR A 82 5.53 -11.40 -15.58
N SER A 83 4.80 -10.41 -16.06
CA SER A 83 3.34 -10.44 -16.10
C SER A 83 2.85 -10.78 -17.50
N LYS A 84 2.36 -12.01 -17.70
CA LYS A 84 1.72 -12.41 -18.98
C LYS A 84 0.57 -11.48 -19.38
N PRO A 85 -0.36 -11.11 -18.47
CA PRO A 85 -1.45 -10.19 -18.83
C PRO A 85 -1.00 -8.79 -19.25
N LEU A 86 0.12 -8.31 -18.72
CA LEU A 86 0.66 -6.99 -19.07
C LEU A 86 1.65 -7.04 -20.24
N GLY A 87 2.13 -8.23 -20.62
CA GLY A 87 3.23 -8.40 -21.57
C GLY A 87 4.53 -7.70 -21.15
N LYS A 88 4.72 -7.47 -19.84
CA LYS A 88 5.83 -6.66 -19.30
C LYS A 88 6.39 -7.27 -18.03
N TYR A 89 7.68 -7.06 -17.83
CA TYR A 89 8.32 -7.25 -16.53
C TYR A 89 7.86 -6.18 -15.53
N TYR A 90 7.87 -6.52 -14.26
CA TYR A 90 7.57 -5.60 -13.18
C TYR A 90 8.44 -5.88 -11.97
N GLU A 91 8.61 -4.86 -11.14
CA GLU A 91 9.39 -4.90 -9.91
C GLU A 91 8.49 -4.50 -8.74
N ILE A 92 8.71 -5.09 -7.57
CA ILE A 92 7.96 -4.81 -6.34
C ILE A 92 8.92 -4.50 -5.20
N TRP A 93 8.63 -3.41 -4.48
CA TRP A 93 9.28 -3.08 -3.21
C TRP A 93 8.27 -3.14 -2.06
N GLU A 94 8.66 -3.73 -0.94
CA GLU A 94 7.99 -3.54 0.35
C GLU A 94 8.82 -2.55 1.19
N LEU A 95 8.21 -1.42 1.52
CA LEU A 95 8.73 -0.50 2.53
C LEU A 95 8.01 -0.78 3.85
N ARG A 96 8.73 -0.78 4.96
CA ARG A 96 8.14 -1.02 6.28
C ARG A 96 8.62 0.01 7.28
N GLU A 97 7.67 0.64 7.96
CA GLU A 97 7.97 1.56 9.05
C GLU A 97 6.94 1.45 10.18
N THR A 98 7.37 1.79 11.40
CA THR A 98 6.48 1.95 12.54
C THR A 98 6.07 3.41 12.66
N VAL A 99 4.77 3.66 12.54
CA VAL A 99 4.19 5.02 12.47
C VAL A 99 3.03 5.18 13.44
N GLY A 100 2.73 6.43 13.81
CA GLY A 100 1.66 6.75 14.77
C GLY A 100 2.23 6.92 16.19
N GLY A 101 2.33 8.16 16.67
CA GLY A 101 3.03 8.47 17.93
C GLY A 101 2.42 7.80 19.16
N LYS A 102 1.12 8.01 19.42
CA LYS A 102 0.43 7.46 20.61
C LYS A 102 0.12 5.96 20.51
N ASN A 103 -0.14 5.47 19.29
CA ASN A 103 -0.45 4.07 19.02
C ASN A 103 0.43 3.57 17.87
N PRO A 104 1.69 3.20 18.15
CA PRO A 104 2.63 2.75 17.14
C PRO A 104 2.08 1.56 16.38
N THR A 105 2.02 1.68 15.06
CA THR A 105 1.57 0.63 14.15
C THR A 105 2.65 0.40 13.11
N THR A 106 3.15 -0.83 13.00
CA THR A 106 4.04 -1.22 11.91
C THR A 106 3.22 -1.40 10.64
N VAL A 107 3.51 -0.59 9.63
CA VAL A 107 2.80 -0.56 8.35
C VAL A 107 3.76 -0.98 7.25
N SER A 108 3.28 -1.83 6.34
CA SER A 108 3.98 -2.21 5.11
C SER A 108 3.28 -1.57 3.92
N VAL A 109 4.05 -0.85 3.11
CA VAL A 109 3.62 -0.21 1.87
C VAL A 109 4.26 -0.95 0.71
N ILE A 110 3.43 -1.38 -0.23
CA ILE A 110 3.87 -2.09 -1.44
C ILE A 110 3.89 -1.11 -2.59
N LEU A 111 5.05 -1.03 -3.25
CA LEU A 111 5.30 -0.22 -4.43
C LEU A 111 5.55 -1.14 -5.63
N ARG A 112 5.21 -0.66 -6.83
CA ARG A 112 5.38 -1.43 -8.08
C ARG A 112 5.82 -0.54 -9.23
N ARG A 113 6.76 -1.02 -10.03
CA ARG A 113 7.08 -0.50 -11.37
C ARG A 113 6.70 -1.54 -12.41
N ILE A 114 6.11 -1.12 -13.53
CA ILE A 114 5.83 -2.00 -14.68
C ILE A 114 6.67 -1.49 -15.85
N GLY A 115 7.51 -2.36 -16.42
CA GLY A 115 8.49 -2.01 -17.44
C GLY A 115 9.42 -0.89 -16.97
N ASP A 116 9.57 0.10 -17.83
CA ASP A 116 10.32 1.35 -17.67
C ASP A 116 9.48 2.51 -17.10
N GLY A 117 8.26 2.22 -16.62
CA GLY A 117 7.34 3.24 -16.12
C GLY A 117 7.70 3.79 -14.73
N ASN A 118 6.80 4.64 -14.22
CA ASN A 118 6.93 5.20 -12.88
C ASN A 118 6.78 4.14 -11.78
N VAL A 119 7.44 4.34 -10.65
CA VAL A 119 7.11 3.63 -9.40
C VAL A 119 5.74 4.09 -8.92
N THR A 120 4.84 3.16 -8.66
CA THR A 120 3.46 3.42 -8.26
C THR A 120 3.13 2.77 -6.93
N PHE A 121 2.26 3.39 -6.14
CA PHE A 121 1.66 2.72 -4.99
C PHE A 121 0.79 1.53 -5.44
N LEU A 122 1.00 0.37 -4.83
CA LEU A 122 0.22 -0.85 -5.12
C LEU A 122 -0.72 -1.24 -3.97
N SER A 123 -0.23 -1.29 -2.73
CA SER A 123 -1.07 -1.66 -1.58
C SER A 123 -0.47 -1.25 -0.24
N VAL A 124 -1.26 -1.42 0.81
CA VAL A 124 -0.87 -1.20 2.21
C VAL A 124 -1.52 -2.24 3.12
N TYR A 125 -0.82 -2.61 4.19
CA TYR A 125 -1.34 -3.41 5.30
C TYR A 125 -0.54 -3.14 6.59
N ASP A 126 -1.19 -3.29 7.74
CA ASP A 126 -0.53 -3.34 9.05
C ASP A 126 0.07 -4.73 9.32
N ARG A 127 1.14 -4.75 10.10
CA ARG A 127 1.72 -5.98 10.66
C ARG A 127 1.18 -6.12 12.07
N LYS A 128 0.02 -6.76 12.20
CA LYS A 128 -0.47 -7.14 13.53
C LYS A 128 0.48 -8.17 14.14
N VAL A 129 0.88 -7.95 15.38
CA VAL A 129 1.58 -8.95 16.18
C VAL A 129 0.65 -10.15 16.27
N LYS A 130 1.07 -11.31 15.73
CA LYS A 130 0.37 -12.56 16.01
C LYS A 130 0.61 -12.86 17.48
N ASN A 131 -0.40 -12.66 18.33
CA ASN A 131 -0.37 -13.26 19.65
C ASN A 131 -0.30 -14.77 19.43
N LYS A 132 0.88 -15.38 19.66
CA LYS A 132 0.97 -16.82 19.84
C LYS A 132 0.12 -17.10 21.07
N ASN A 133 -1.05 -17.69 20.88
CA ASN A 133 -1.86 -18.18 21.98
C ASN A 133 -0.94 -19.03 22.86
N LYS A 134 -0.73 -18.61 24.12
CA LYS A 134 -0.21 -19.49 25.16
C LYS A 134 -1.16 -20.68 25.16
N LYS A 135 -0.65 -21.87 24.81
CA LYS A 135 -1.34 -23.12 25.11
C LYS A 135 -1.54 -23.11 26.62
N THR A 136 -2.78 -22.95 27.07
CA THR A 136 -3.16 -23.21 28.45
C THR A 136 -3.01 -24.72 28.64
N THR A 137 -2.09 -25.06 29.52
CA THR A 137 -1.91 -26.39 30.10
C THR A 137 -3.16 -26.81 30.86
#